data_AF-A0A6A7FPK7-F1
#
_entry.id   AF-A0A6A7FPK7-F1
#
_cell.length_a   1.000
_cell.length_b   1.000
_cell.length_c   1.000
_cell.angle_alpha   90.00
_cell.angle_beta   90.00
_cell.angle_gamma   90.00
#
_symmetry.space_group_name_H-M   'P 1'
#
loop_
_entity.id
_entity.type
_entity.pdbx_description
1 polymer ?
#
loop_
_entity_poly.entity_id
_entity_poly.type
_entity_poly.pdbx_seq_one_letter_code
_entity_poly.pdbx_strand_id
1 'polypeptide(L)'
;MSVLIIYLFFQLRTMKDTKATAVGIDLGTTYSCVGVFQHGKVEIIANDQGNRTTPSYVAFTDTERLIGDAAKNQVAMNPSNTVFDAKRLIGRKFNDSTIASDMKYWSFEVVNDGGKPKIRVEYKGENKTFSPEEISSMVLSKMKETAESYLGKTVNDAVITVPAYFNDSQRQATKDAGFIAGLNVMRIINEPTAAAIAYGLDKKKAGEQNILIFDLGGGTFDVSILAIDDGIFEVKSTAGDTHLGGEDFDNRLVNHFAQEFKRKHKKDITDNKRALRRLRTACERAKRTLSSSAQASIEIDSLYEGVDFYTTI
;
A
#
# COMPACT_ATOMS: atom_id res chain seq x y z
N MET A 1 8.64 6.63 1.37
CA MET A 1 9.61 5.89 0.52
C MET A 1 9.25 5.91 -0.97
N SER A 2 8.10 6.47 -1.38
CA SER A 2 7.55 6.45 -2.74
C SER A 2 8.27 7.28 -3.82
N VAL A 3 9.56 7.53 -3.63
CA VAL A 3 10.36 8.45 -4.41
C VAL A 3 11.36 7.61 -5.21
N LEU A 4 11.17 7.57 -6.54
CA LEU A 4 12.19 7.21 -7.54
C LEU A 4 12.51 5.71 -7.79
N ILE A 5 11.49 4.97 -8.23
CA ILE A 5 11.55 3.59 -8.76
C ILE A 5 12.24 3.48 -10.15
N ILE A 6 12.60 4.60 -10.79
CA ILE A 6 12.69 4.66 -12.26
C ILE A 6 14.12 4.85 -12.78
N TYR A 7 15.04 5.32 -11.95
CA TYR A 7 16.38 5.63 -12.43
C TYR A 7 17.21 4.40 -12.83
N LEU A 8 16.95 3.22 -12.24
CA LEU A 8 17.63 1.99 -12.64
C LEU A 8 17.34 1.59 -14.10
N PHE A 9 16.29 2.16 -14.72
CA PHE A 9 16.01 1.97 -16.14
C PHE A 9 16.98 2.73 -17.05
N PHE A 10 17.44 3.92 -16.65
CA PHE A 10 18.22 4.79 -17.53
C PHE A 10 19.73 4.51 -17.54
N GLN A 11 20.30 3.95 -16.46
CA GLN A 11 21.70 3.49 -16.47
C GLN A 11 21.92 2.24 -17.36
N LEU A 12 20.87 1.44 -17.61
CA LEU A 12 20.95 0.28 -18.52
C LEU A 12 20.57 0.60 -19.98
N ARG A 13 20.18 1.85 -20.28
CA ARG A 13 19.86 2.31 -21.64
C ARG A 13 20.74 3.49 -22.05
N THR A 14 22.04 3.25 -22.18
CA THR A 14 22.77 3.88 -23.29
C THR A 14 22.38 3.12 -24.55
N MET A 15 21.37 3.59 -25.30
CA MET A 15 21.23 3.40 -26.76
C MET A 15 19.83 3.81 -27.23
N LYS A 16 19.81 4.89 -28.02
CA LYS A 16 18.98 5.08 -29.23
C LYS A 16 17.76 4.14 -29.37
N ASP A 17 16.63 4.46 -28.74
CA ASP A 17 15.32 4.21 -29.37
C ASP A 17 14.16 4.93 -28.68
N THR A 18 13.33 5.60 -29.48
CA THR A 18 12.33 6.60 -29.09
C THR A 18 10.90 6.04 -28.95
N LYS A 19 10.65 4.87 -28.33
CA LYS A 19 9.28 4.29 -28.44
C LYS A 19 8.53 3.74 -27.22
N ALA A 20 9.07 3.65 -26.01
CA ALA A 20 8.23 3.26 -24.86
C ALA A 20 8.62 4.00 -23.57
N THR A 21 7.65 4.73 -23.00
CA THR A 21 7.77 5.36 -21.68
C THR A 21 7.37 4.33 -20.63
N ALA A 22 8.34 3.87 -19.86
CA ALA A 22 8.11 3.03 -18.69
C ALA A 22 7.77 3.89 -17.47
N VAL A 23 6.94 3.34 -16.58
CA VAL A 23 6.61 3.96 -15.29
C VAL A 23 7.19 3.14 -14.14
N GLY A 24 7.43 3.80 -13.01
CA GLY A 24 7.77 3.14 -11.75
C GLY A 24 6.59 3.18 -10.82
N ILE A 25 6.16 2.02 -10.32
CA ILE A 25 5.02 1.90 -9.43
C ILE A 25 5.45 1.35 -8.09
N ASP A 26 5.21 2.14 -7.05
CA ASP A 26 5.30 1.72 -5.66
C ASP A 26 3.98 1.07 -5.28
N LEU A 27 3.91 -0.26 -5.26
CA LEU A 27 2.70 -0.98 -4.84
C LEU A 27 2.77 -1.19 -3.33
N GLY A 28 2.40 -0.19 -2.54
CA GLY A 28 2.45 -0.26 -1.07
C GLY A 28 1.22 -0.91 -0.44
N THR A 29 1.36 -1.30 0.84
CA THR A 29 0.28 -1.96 1.61
C THR A 29 -0.95 -1.07 1.75
N THR A 30 -0.77 0.17 2.19
CA THR A 30 -1.87 1.12 2.43
C THR A 30 -2.03 2.17 1.34
N TYR A 31 -0.93 2.55 0.69
CA TYR A 31 -0.88 3.55 -0.37
C TYR A 31 0.07 3.09 -1.46
N SER A 32 -0.31 3.38 -2.70
CA SER A 32 0.52 3.20 -3.88
C SER A 32 0.91 4.54 -4.49
N CYS A 33 1.99 4.55 -5.27
CA CYS A 33 2.49 5.74 -5.94
C CYS A 33 2.97 5.37 -7.34
N VAL A 34 2.85 6.31 -8.29
CA VAL A 34 3.39 6.15 -9.63
C VAL A 34 4.22 7.36 -10.01
N GLY A 35 5.35 7.10 -10.66
CA GLY A 35 6.21 8.14 -11.20
C GLY A 35 6.61 7.86 -12.64
N VAL A 36 7.27 8.85 -13.25
CA VAL A 36 7.91 8.74 -14.55
C VAL A 36 9.26 9.48 -14.56
N PHE A 37 10.25 8.97 -15.30
CA PHE A 37 11.52 9.67 -15.53
C PHE A 37 11.49 10.34 -16.90
N GLN A 38 11.53 11.66 -16.94
CA GLN A 38 11.51 12.46 -18.17
C GLN A 38 12.32 13.73 -17.99
N HIS A 39 12.88 14.24 -19.09
CA HIS A 39 13.65 15.49 -19.07
C HIS A 39 14.78 15.50 -18.01
N GLY A 40 15.41 14.34 -17.77
CA GLY A 40 16.52 14.21 -16.83
C GLY A 40 16.12 14.20 -15.34
N LYS A 41 14.83 14.18 -15.01
CA LYS A 41 14.33 14.17 -13.63
C LYS A 41 13.21 13.14 -13.45
N VAL A 42 12.94 12.78 -12.20
CA VAL A 42 11.73 12.02 -11.87
C VAL A 42 10.60 12.95 -11.47
N GLU A 43 9.43 12.65 -11.99
CA GLU A 43 8.17 13.31 -11.66
C GLU A 43 7.25 12.29 -10.99
N ILE A 44 6.75 12.63 -9.80
CA ILE A 44 5.72 11.86 -9.11
C ILE A 44 4.36 12.37 -9.58
N ILE A 45 3.54 11.46 -10.11
CA ILE A 45 2.29 11.82 -10.78
C ILE A 45 1.18 11.88 -9.75
N ALA A 46 0.48 13.02 -9.70
CA ALA A 46 -0.72 13.15 -8.90
C ALA A 46 -1.91 12.44 -9.56
N ASN A 47 -2.78 11.84 -8.77
CA ASN A 47 -4.02 11.24 -9.23
C ASN A 47 -5.08 12.30 -9.57
N ASP A 48 -6.27 11.85 -9.96
CA ASP A 48 -7.42 12.69 -10.32
C ASP A 48 -7.95 13.59 -9.18
N GLN A 49 -7.55 13.34 -7.94
CA GLN A 49 -7.84 14.18 -6.77
C GLN A 49 -6.67 15.12 -6.40
N GLY A 50 -5.57 15.12 -7.18
CA GLY A 50 -4.37 15.90 -6.88
C GLY A 50 -3.43 15.25 -5.86
N ASN A 51 -3.70 14.02 -5.41
CA ASN A 51 -2.88 13.32 -4.42
C ASN A 51 -1.71 12.61 -5.10
N ARG A 52 -0.49 12.76 -4.56
CA ARG A 52 0.71 12.08 -5.07
C ARG A 52 0.81 10.61 -4.66
N THR A 53 -0.05 10.16 -3.76
CA THR A 53 -0.21 8.75 -3.42
C THR A 53 -1.69 8.42 -3.45
N THR A 54 -2.02 7.20 -3.86
CA THR A 54 -3.40 6.72 -3.95
C THR A 54 -3.58 5.57 -2.98
N PRO A 55 -4.66 5.54 -2.17
CA PRO A 55 -4.94 4.41 -1.28
C PRO A 55 -4.95 3.08 -2.03
N SER A 56 -4.33 2.04 -1.47
CA SER A 56 -4.38 0.67 -2.01
C SER A 56 -5.70 -0.01 -1.62
N TYR A 57 -6.81 0.60 -2.03
CA TYR A 57 -8.18 0.20 -1.67
C TYR A 57 -8.97 -0.13 -2.93
N VAL A 58 -9.79 -1.18 -2.86
CA VAL A 58 -10.75 -1.57 -3.90
C VAL A 58 -12.10 -1.82 -3.24
N ALA A 59 -13.15 -1.15 -3.69
CA ALA A 59 -14.50 -1.37 -3.21
C ALA A 59 -15.41 -1.88 -4.32
N PHE A 60 -16.29 -2.80 -3.98
CA PHE A 60 -17.28 -3.38 -4.88
C PHE A 60 -18.68 -2.93 -4.44
N THR A 61 -19.46 -2.47 -5.41
CA THR A 61 -20.83 -1.97 -5.22
C THR A 61 -21.79 -2.68 -6.17
N ASP A 62 -23.08 -2.37 -6.09
CA ASP A 62 -24.08 -2.96 -6.99
C ASP A 62 -23.92 -2.53 -8.45
N THR A 63 -23.24 -1.41 -8.69
CA THR A 63 -23.13 -0.80 -10.03
C THR A 63 -21.71 -0.86 -10.57
N GLU A 64 -20.72 -0.57 -9.72
CA GLU A 64 -19.35 -0.33 -10.15
C GLU A 64 -18.30 -0.80 -9.14
N ARG A 65 -17.05 -0.78 -9.61
CA ARG A 65 -15.87 -1.02 -8.78
C ARG A 65 -15.14 0.30 -8.59
N LEU A 66 -14.94 0.69 -7.34
CA LEU A 66 -14.20 1.88 -6.97
C LEU A 66 -12.78 1.49 -6.57
N ILE A 67 -11.79 2.34 -6.89
CA ILE A 67 -10.37 2.09 -6.59
C ILE A 67 -9.76 3.40 -6.06
N GLY A 68 -8.86 3.31 -5.08
CA GLY A 68 -8.16 4.48 -4.56
C GLY A 68 -8.98 5.29 -3.57
N ASP A 69 -8.94 6.61 -3.72
CA ASP A 69 -9.61 7.57 -2.80
C ASP A 69 -11.12 7.32 -2.74
N ALA A 70 -11.76 7.06 -3.89
CA ALA A 70 -13.20 6.75 -3.94
C ALA A 70 -13.55 5.51 -3.09
N ALA A 71 -12.75 4.45 -3.19
CA ALA A 71 -12.94 3.24 -2.38
C ALA A 71 -12.70 3.50 -0.89
N LYS A 72 -11.62 4.23 -0.54
CA LYS A 72 -11.31 4.57 0.86
C LYS A 72 -12.40 5.44 1.50
N ASN A 73 -12.98 6.38 0.77
CA ASN A 73 -13.97 7.33 1.30
C ASN A 73 -15.29 6.65 1.71
N GLN A 74 -15.72 5.63 0.99
CA GLN A 74 -16.99 4.93 1.27
C GLN A 74 -16.86 3.73 2.22
N VAL A 75 -15.66 3.42 2.71
CA VAL A 75 -15.37 2.21 3.51
C VAL A 75 -16.23 2.09 4.77
N ALA A 76 -16.67 3.21 5.36
CA ALA A 76 -17.54 3.20 6.54
C ALA A 76 -19.00 2.80 6.21
N MET A 77 -19.44 3.01 4.97
CA MET A 77 -20.78 2.66 4.50
C MET A 77 -20.83 1.22 3.96
N ASN A 78 -19.73 0.73 3.39
CA ASN A 78 -19.65 -0.60 2.76
C ASN A 78 -18.40 -1.38 3.23
N PRO A 79 -18.26 -1.65 4.53
CA PRO A 79 -17.01 -2.19 5.08
C PRO A 79 -16.72 -3.63 4.60
N SER A 80 -17.74 -4.45 4.38
CA SER A 80 -17.57 -5.86 3.99
C SER A 80 -17.12 -6.05 2.54
N ASN A 81 -17.41 -5.10 1.66
CA ASN A 81 -17.06 -5.15 0.23
C ASN A 81 -15.96 -4.14 -0.15
N THR A 82 -15.26 -3.59 0.85
CA THR A 82 -14.10 -2.71 0.65
C THR A 82 -12.84 -3.40 1.12
N VAL A 83 -12.02 -3.78 0.16
CA VAL A 83 -10.79 -4.54 0.35
C VAL A 83 -9.60 -3.58 0.46
N PHE A 84 -8.73 -3.85 1.42
CA PHE A 84 -7.45 -3.20 1.67
C PHE A 84 -6.46 -4.25 2.18
N ASP A 85 -5.18 -3.91 2.32
CA ASP A 85 -4.11 -4.82 2.77
C ASP A 85 -3.93 -6.09 1.93
N ALA A 86 -4.36 -6.09 0.67
CA ALA A 86 -4.17 -7.24 -0.22
C ALA A 86 -2.68 -7.66 -0.32
N LYS A 87 -1.76 -6.72 -0.13
CA LYS A 87 -0.30 -6.97 -0.08
C LYS A 87 0.12 -7.88 1.08
N ARG A 88 -0.63 -7.93 2.19
CA ARG A 88 -0.38 -8.88 3.30
C ARG A 88 -0.80 -10.31 2.93
N LEU A 89 -1.73 -10.48 1.99
CA LEU A 89 -2.23 -11.78 1.51
C LEU A 89 -1.45 -12.34 0.30
N ILE A 90 -0.87 -11.48 -0.52
CA ILE A 90 -0.32 -11.85 -1.83
C ILE A 90 0.78 -12.91 -1.71
N GLY A 91 0.71 -13.96 -2.53
CA GLY A 91 1.69 -15.06 -2.58
C GLY A 91 1.75 -15.97 -1.34
N ARG A 92 0.84 -15.81 -0.36
CA ARG A 92 0.76 -16.64 0.85
C ARG A 92 -0.24 -17.80 0.71
N LYS A 93 -0.18 -18.72 1.67
CA LYS A 93 -1.15 -19.82 1.84
C LYS A 93 -2.20 -19.44 2.87
N PHE A 94 -3.43 -19.92 2.72
CA PHE A 94 -4.54 -19.58 3.62
C PHE A 94 -4.24 -19.92 5.09
N ASN A 95 -3.47 -20.98 5.34
CA ASN A 95 -3.12 -21.45 6.68
C ASN A 95 -1.86 -20.80 7.29
N ASP A 96 -1.31 -19.75 6.68
CA ASP A 96 -0.23 -18.96 7.27
C ASP A 96 -0.74 -18.31 8.58
N SER A 97 0.02 -18.44 9.68
CA SER A 97 -0.37 -17.94 11.00
C SER A 97 -0.53 -16.42 11.04
N THR A 98 0.16 -15.73 10.14
CA THR A 98 0.07 -14.27 9.98
C THR A 98 -1.30 -13.87 9.42
N ILE A 99 -1.80 -14.59 8.42
CA ILE A 99 -3.15 -14.38 7.84
C ILE A 99 -4.23 -14.60 8.90
N ALA A 100 -4.13 -15.66 9.71
CA ALA A 100 -5.10 -15.92 10.77
C ALA A 100 -5.18 -14.80 11.82
N SER A 101 -4.07 -14.07 12.02
CA SER A 101 -4.03 -12.91 12.92
C SER A 101 -4.61 -11.67 12.25
N ASP A 102 -4.27 -11.42 10.99
CA ASP A 102 -4.74 -10.26 10.22
C ASP A 102 -6.24 -10.32 9.92
N MET A 103 -6.79 -11.51 9.65
CA MET A 103 -8.23 -11.74 9.41
C MET A 103 -9.12 -11.24 10.55
N LYS A 104 -8.59 -11.10 11.77
CA LYS A 104 -9.34 -10.57 12.93
C LYS A 104 -9.61 -9.06 12.82
N TYR A 105 -8.83 -8.35 12.00
CA TYR A 105 -8.91 -6.90 11.86
C TYR A 105 -9.56 -6.45 10.56
N TRP A 106 -9.74 -7.35 9.60
CA TRP A 106 -10.40 -7.06 8.33
C TRP A 106 -11.92 -7.12 8.44
N SER A 107 -12.58 -6.22 7.73
CA SER A 107 -14.04 -6.16 7.66
C SER A 107 -14.63 -7.07 6.59
N PHE A 108 -13.83 -7.45 5.59
CA PHE A 108 -14.16 -8.33 4.47
C PHE A 108 -13.84 -9.80 4.78
N GLU A 109 -14.47 -10.72 4.04
CA GLU A 109 -14.28 -12.16 4.24
C GLU A 109 -13.09 -12.68 3.41
N VAL A 110 -12.24 -13.50 4.03
CA VAL A 110 -11.19 -14.26 3.34
C VAL A 110 -11.52 -15.74 3.45
N VAL A 111 -11.52 -16.44 2.31
CA VAL A 111 -11.92 -17.84 2.17
C VAL A 111 -10.77 -18.68 1.62
N ASN A 112 -10.79 -19.97 1.96
CA ASN A 112 -9.82 -20.93 1.45
C ASN A 112 -10.29 -21.51 0.12
N ASP A 113 -9.50 -21.34 -0.93
CA ASP A 113 -9.71 -21.97 -2.23
C ASP A 113 -8.46 -22.78 -2.60
N GLY A 114 -8.53 -24.10 -2.45
CA GLY A 114 -7.41 -25.00 -2.76
C GLY A 114 -6.12 -24.71 -1.98
N GLY A 115 -6.22 -24.18 -0.76
CA GLY A 115 -5.08 -23.81 0.09
C GLY A 115 -4.60 -22.36 -0.11
N LYS A 116 -5.17 -21.62 -1.05
CA LYS A 116 -4.86 -20.20 -1.29
C LYS A 116 -5.94 -19.30 -0.69
N PRO A 117 -5.58 -18.14 -0.11
CA PRO A 117 -6.56 -17.18 0.35
C PRO A 117 -7.21 -16.47 -0.84
N LYS A 118 -8.54 -16.35 -0.81
CA LYS A 118 -9.32 -15.49 -1.72
C LYS A 118 -10.20 -14.55 -0.91
N ILE A 119 -10.41 -13.35 -1.42
CA ILE A 119 -11.28 -12.35 -0.83
C ILE A 119 -12.68 -12.53 -1.41
N ARG A 120 -13.68 -12.76 -0.55
CA ARG A 120 -15.09 -12.82 -0.97
C ARG A 120 -15.76 -11.47 -0.74
N VAL A 121 -16.45 -10.99 -1.77
CA VAL A 121 -17.22 -9.74 -1.77
C VAL A 121 -18.53 -9.94 -2.52
N GLU A 122 -19.51 -9.10 -2.21
CA GLU A 122 -20.71 -8.93 -3.04
C GLU A 122 -20.43 -7.86 -4.11
N TYR A 123 -20.65 -8.20 -5.37
CA TYR A 123 -20.48 -7.29 -6.49
C TYR A 123 -21.59 -7.50 -7.51
N LYS A 124 -22.38 -6.44 -7.78
CA LYS A 124 -23.56 -6.50 -8.67
C LYS A 124 -24.59 -7.55 -8.25
N GLY A 125 -24.86 -7.66 -6.94
CA GLY A 125 -25.80 -8.63 -6.37
C GLY A 125 -25.33 -10.09 -6.41
N GLU A 126 -24.07 -10.36 -6.78
CA GLU A 126 -23.48 -11.70 -6.81
C GLU A 126 -22.29 -11.80 -5.86
N ASN A 127 -22.17 -12.94 -5.18
CA ASN A 127 -20.96 -13.27 -4.43
C ASN A 127 -19.83 -13.62 -5.40
N LYS A 128 -18.73 -12.85 -5.33
CA LYS A 128 -17.52 -13.08 -6.13
C LYS A 128 -16.33 -13.32 -5.22
N THR A 129 -15.39 -14.11 -5.72
CA THR A 129 -14.11 -14.35 -5.06
C THR A 129 -12.98 -13.85 -5.93
N PHE A 130 -12.05 -13.12 -5.32
CA PHE A 130 -10.88 -12.57 -5.99
C PHE A 130 -9.61 -13.05 -5.30
N SER A 131 -8.59 -13.35 -6.08
CA SER A 131 -7.26 -13.58 -5.53
C SER A 131 -6.62 -12.25 -5.10
N PRO A 132 -5.64 -12.26 -4.17
CA PRO A 132 -4.89 -11.05 -3.81
C PRO A 132 -4.19 -10.39 -5.00
N GLU A 133 -3.77 -11.18 -5.99
CA GLU A 133 -3.19 -10.71 -7.24
C GLU A 133 -4.21 -9.94 -8.09
N GLU A 134 -5.46 -10.40 -8.16
CA GLU A 134 -6.55 -9.70 -8.84
C GLU A 134 -6.90 -8.38 -8.14
N ILE A 135 -6.92 -8.33 -6.81
CA ILE A 135 -7.13 -7.07 -6.08
C ILE A 135 -5.97 -6.11 -6.32
N SER A 136 -4.73 -6.61 -6.26
CA SER A 136 -3.53 -5.81 -6.51
C SER A 136 -3.46 -5.32 -7.96
N SER A 137 -3.91 -6.11 -8.92
CA SER A 137 -3.96 -5.71 -10.33
C SER A 137 -4.93 -4.54 -10.55
N MET A 138 -6.05 -4.49 -9.83
CA MET A 138 -6.97 -3.36 -9.88
C MET A 138 -6.29 -2.07 -9.39
N VAL A 139 -5.50 -2.14 -8.30
CA VAL A 139 -4.70 -1.00 -7.82
C VAL A 139 -3.65 -0.59 -8.87
N LEU A 140 -2.95 -1.56 -9.49
CA LEU A 140 -1.98 -1.30 -10.55
C LEU A 140 -2.64 -0.69 -11.80
N SER A 141 -3.85 -1.12 -12.18
CA SER A 141 -4.62 -0.51 -13.26
C SER A 141 -4.93 0.96 -12.97
N LYS A 142 -5.32 1.31 -11.73
CA LYS A 142 -5.50 2.72 -11.35
C LYS A 142 -4.20 3.52 -11.43
N MET A 143 -3.06 2.92 -11.09
CA MET A 143 -1.74 3.57 -11.21
C MET A 143 -1.35 3.78 -12.67
N LYS A 144 -1.64 2.78 -13.53
CA LYS A 144 -1.49 2.88 -14.98
C LYS A 144 -2.37 4.01 -15.55
N GLU A 145 -3.67 4.02 -15.27
CA GLU A 145 -4.60 5.05 -15.72
C GLU A 145 -4.18 6.47 -15.30
N THR A 146 -3.68 6.61 -14.06
CA THR A 146 -3.14 7.86 -13.54
C THR A 146 -1.94 8.34 -14.37
N ALA A 147 -1.01 7.43 -14.67
CA ALA A 147 0.12 7.76 -15.52
C ALA A 147 -0.30 8.04 -16.97
N GLU A 148 -1.22 7.27 -17.55
CA GLU A 148 -1.71 7.49 -18.91
C GLU A 148 -2.40 8.85 -19.07
N SER A 149 -3.20 9.25 -18.07
CA SER A 149 -3.86 10.56 -18.02
C SER A 149 -2.85 11.71 -17.98
N TYR A 150 -1.77 11.55 -17.22
CA TYR A 150 -0.69 12.54 -17.15
C TYR A 150 0.15 12.60 -18.43
N LEU A 151 0.42 11.45 -19.04
CA LEU A 151 1.31 11.32 -20.20
C LEU A 151 0.60 11.53 -21.56
N GLY A 152 -0.73 11.48 -21.59
CA GLY A 152 -1.54 11.56 -22.81
C GLY A 152 -1.34 10.38 -23.76
N LYS A 153 -0.86 9.23 -23.26
CA LYS A 153 -0.58 8.02 -24.07
C LYS A 153 -0.63 6.76 -23.23
N THR A 154 -0.85 5.62 -23.88
CA THR A 154 -0.85 4.30 -23.24
C THR A 154 0.49 3.96 -22.60
N VAL A 155 0.44 3.38 -21.40
CA VAL A 155 1.60 2.90 -20.64
C VAL A 155 1.59 1.38 -20.64
N ASN A 156 2.60 0.78 -21.26
CA ASN A 156 2.70 -0.68 -21.36
C ASN A 156 3.75 -1.25 -20.41
N ASP A 157 4.83 -0.50 -20.14
CA ASP A 157 5.99 -1.01 -19.43
C ASP A 157 6.05 -0.44 -18.01
N ALA A 158 6.31 -1.31 -17.03
CA ALA A 158 6.44 -0.90 -15.63
C ALA A 158 7.57 -1.62 -14.90
N VAL A 159 8.16 -0.90 -13.94
CA VAL A 159 8.95 -1.47 -12.85
C VAL A 159 8.12 -1.37 -11.57
N ILE A 160 7.98 -2.49 -10.85
CA ILE A 160 7.14 -2.57 -9.64
C ILE A 160 8.04 -2.91 -8.44
N THR A 161 7.83 -2.23 -7.32
CA THR A 161 8.56 -2.51 -6.08
C THR A 161 7.92 -3.62 -5.26
N VAL A 162 8.75 -4.32 -4.50
CA VAL A 162 8.35 -5.27 -3.44
C VAL A 162 9.27 -5.13 -2.22
N PRO A 163 8.82 -5.52 -1.02
CA PRO A 163 9.69 -5.61 0.16
C PRO A 163 10.89 -6.51 -0.10
N ALA A 164 12.03 -6.24 0.53
CA ALA A 164 13.24 -7.06 0.31
C ALA A 164 13.03 -8.53 0.72
N TYR A 165 12.20 -8.76 1.74
CA TYR A 165 11.84 -10.08 2.26
C TYR A 165 10.83 -10.88 1.45
N PHE A 166 10.24 -10.30 0.41
CA PHE A 166 9.32 -11.07 -0.42
C PHE A 166 10.04 -12.28 -0.99
N ASN A 167 9.49 -13.46 -0.70
CA ASN A 167 9.97 -14.72 -1.26
C ASN A 167 9.55 -14.83 -2.74
N ASP A 168 10.02 -15.89 -3.41
CA ASP A 168 9.77 -16.08 -4.84
C ASP A 168 8.27 -16.15 -5.18
N SER A 169 7.45 -16.76 -4.31
CA SER A 169 6.00 -16.84 -4.49
C SER A 169 5.35 -15.45 -4.47
N GLN A 170 5.73 -14.60 -3.52
CA GLN A 170 5.18 -13.24 -3.40
C GLN A 170 5.66 -12.31 -4.53
N ARG A 171 6.91 -12.47 -4.96
CA ARG A 171 7.46 -11.75 -6.13
C ARG A 171 6.73 -12.14 -7.41
N GLN A 172 6.53 -13.43 -7.63
CA GLN A 172 5.82 -13.93 -8.79
C GLN A 172 4.36 -13.47 -8.77
N ALA A 173 3.67 -13.57 -7.64
CA ALA A 173 2.29 -13.11 -7.49
C ALA A 173 2.14 -11.59 -7.75
N THR A 174 3.10 -10.77 -7.31
CA THR A 174 3.11 -9.33 -7.63
C THR A 174 3.34 -9.08 -9.13
N LYS A 175 4.21 -9.87 -9.77
CA LYS A 175 4.43 -9.81 -11.22
C LYS A 175 3.18 -10.21 -11.99
N ASP A 176 2.48 -11.25 -11.55
CA ASP A 176 1.21 -11.71 -12.12
C ASP A 176 0.12 -10.63 -11.99
N ALA A 177 0.05 -9.93 -10.85
CA ALA A 177 -0.84 -8.78 -10.69
C ALA A 177 -0.57 -7.68 -11.74
N GLY A 178 0.71 -7.39 -12.02
CA GLY A 178 1.08 -6.46 -13.10
C GLY A 178 0.66 -6.95 -14.49
N PHE A 179 0.84 -8.25 -14.77
CA PHE A 179 0.39 -8.85 -16.02
C PHE A 179 -1.14 -8.75 -16.20
N ILE A 180 -1.91 -9.07 -15.16
CA ILE A 180 -3.38 -8.95 -15.16
C ILE A 180 -3.82 -7.49 -15.38
N ALA A 181 -3.06 -6.51 -14.87
CA ALA A 181 -3.29 -5.08 -15.09
C ALA A 181 -2.94 -4.60 -16.52
N GLY A 182 -2.45 -5.49 -17.38
CA GLY A 182 -2.01 -5.15 -18.73
C GLY A 182 -0.69 -4.36 -18.75
N LEU A 183 0.21 -4.65 -17.80
CA LEU A 183 1.56 -4.11 -17.74
C LEU A 183 2.58 -5.22 -18.06
N ASN A 184 3.53 -4.90 -18.93
CA ASN A 184 4.78 -5.63 -19.05
C ASN A 184 5.68 -5.27 -17.85
N VAL A 185 5.72 -6.15 -16.85
CA VAL A 185 6.56 -5.98 -15.67
C VAL A 185 8.01 -6.27 -16.04
N MET A 186 8.73 -5.23 -16.42
CA MET A 186 10.11 -5.31 -16.91
C MET A 186 11.06 -5.81 -15.81
N ARG A 187 10.81 -5.39 -14.57
CA ARG A 187 11.60 -5.76 -13.41
C ARG A 187 10.77 -5.61 -12.13
N ILE A 188 10.97 -6.56 -11.22
CA ILE A 188 10.62 -6.40 -9.81
C ILE A 188 11.88 -5.90 -9.09
N ILE A 189 11.80 -4.77 -8.40
CA ILE A 189 12.91 -4.23 -7.61
C ILE A 189 12.58 -4.23 -6.14
N ASN A 190 13.59 -4.36 -5.28
CA ASN A 190 13.38 -4.24 -3.85
C ASN A 190 13.13 -2.77 -3.49
N GLU A 191 12.17 -2.52 -2.62
CA GLU A 191 11.88 -1.23 -2.02
C GLU A 191 13.12 -0.52 -1.45
N PRO A 192 13.97 -1.16 -0.62
CA PRO A 192 15.18 -0.50 -0.14
C PRO A 192 16.16 -0.19 -1.27
N THR A 193 16.30 -1.05 -2.29
CA THR A 193 17.14 -0.74 -3.45
C THR A 193 16.60 0.49 -4.21
N ALA A 194 15.28 0.60 -4.38
CA ALA A 194 14.64 1.77 -4.99
C ALA A 194 14.94 3.06 -4.18
N ALA A 195 14.82 2.98 -2.86
CA ALA A 195 15.15 4.09 -1.96
C ALA A 195 16.64 4.47 -2.00
N ALA A 196 17.55 3.50 -2.08
CA ALA A 196 18.99 3.72 -2.21
C ALA A 196 19.31 4.47 -3.50
N ILE A 197 18.71 4.04 -4.61
CA ILE A 197 18.85 4.68 -5.91
C ILE A 197 18.41 6.13 -5.79
N ALA A 198 17.21 6.38 -5.26
CA ALA A 198 16.68 7.73 -5.06
C ALA A 198 17.61 8.65 -4.24
N TYR A 199 18.25 8.10 -3.20
CA TYR A 199 19.22 8.84 -2.38
C TYR A 199 20.56 9.08 -3.09
N GLY A 200 21.02 8.13 -3.90
CA GLY A 200 22.35 8.11 -4.52
C GLY A 200 22.47 8.90 -5.84
N LEU A 201 21.35 9.28 -6.48
CA LEU A 201 21.36 9.86 -7.84
C LEU A 201 22.29 11.04 -8.05
N ASP A 202 22.29 11.97 -7.09
CA ASP A 202 23.04 13.22 -7.21
C ASP A 202 24.33 13.20 -6.37
N LYS A 203 24.60 12.09 -5.67
CA LYS A 203 25.70 11.99 -4.70
C LYS A 203 26.85 11.19 -5.29
N LYS A 204 27.65 11.86 -6.14
CA LYS A 204 28.98 11.35 -6.53
C LYS A 204 29.97 11.56 -5.39
N LYS A 205 29.94 10.67 -4.40
CA LYS A 205 31.00 10.58 -3.41
C LYS A 205 32.01 9.54 -3.88
N ALA A 206 33.30 9.85 -3.76
CA ALA A 206 34.37 8.92 -4.11
C ALA A 206 34.48 7.82 -3.04
N GLY A 207 34.58 6.56 -3.48
CA GLY A 207 34.78 5.39 -2.64
C GLY A 207 33.49 4.70 -2.17
N GLU A 208 33.63 3.45 -1.75
CA GLU A 208 32.55 2.60 -1.25
C GLU A 208 31.84 3.25 -0.05
N GLN A 209 30.51 3.30 -0.10
CA GLN A 209 29.68 3.83 0.97
C GLN A 209 28.70 2.79 1.47
N ASN A 210 28.69 2.58 2.78
CA ASN A 210 27.65 1.80 3.42
C ASN A 210 26.47 2.71 3.79
N ILE A 211 25.28 2.37 3.29
CA ILE A 211 24.01 3.05 3.52
C ILE A 211 23.10 2.12 4.28
N LEU A 212 22.52 2.62 5.38
CA LEU A 212 21.41 1.98 6.05
C LEU A 212 20.10 2.62 5.58
N ILE A 213 19.19 1.79 5.12
CA ILE A 213 17.83 2.17 4.77
C ILE A 213 16.92 1.64 5.86
N PHE A 214 16.17 2.54 6.46
CA PHE A 214 15.14 2.25 7.44
C PHE A 214 13.80 2.61 6.80
N ASP A 215 13.00 1.59 6.49
CA ASP A 215 11.67 1.76 5.94
C ASP A 215 10.61 1.18 6.87
N LEU A 216 9.77 2.06 7.40
CA LEU A 216 8.62 1.70 8.24
C LEU A 216 7.35 2.18 7.54
N GLY A 217 6.76 1.27 6.77
CA GLY A 217 5.60 1.53 5.93
C GLY A 217 4.26 1.38 6.66
N GLY A 218 3.20 1.20 5.87
CA GLY A 218 1.85 0.98 6.38
C GLY A 218 1.68 -0.36 7.10
N GLY A 219 2.34 -1.42 6.61
CA GLY A 219 2.23 -2.77 7.19
C GLY A 219 3.47 -3.64 7.04
N THR A 220 4.59 -3.06 6.61
CA THR A 220 5.89 -3.72 6.50
C THR A 220 6.95 -2.82 7.12
N PHE A 221 7.94 -3.46 7.74
CA PHE A 221 9.12 -2.83 8.28
C PHE A 221 10.36 -3.52 7.72
N ASP A 222 11.21 -2.77 7.03
CA ASP A 222 12.42 -3.26 6.38
C ASP A 222 13.62 -2.39 6.78
N VAL A 223 14.71 -3.04 7.16
CA VAL A 223 16.02 -2.41 7.35
C VAL A 223 17.00 -3.10 6.42
N SER A 224 17.66 -2.34 5.55
CA SER A 224 18.69 -2.88 4.65
C SER A 224 19.99 -2.10 4.79
N ILE A 225 21.11 -2.82 4.80
CA ILE A 225 22.44 -2.26 4.63
C ILE A 225 22.85 -2.51 3.19
N LEU A 226 23.16 -1.43 2.46
CA LEU A 226 23.65 -1.48 1.09
C LEU A 226 25.05 -0.89 1.02
N ALA A 227 25.93 -1.52 0.25
CA ALA A 227 27.14 -0.87 -0.23
C ALA A 227 26.86 -0.22 -1.58
N ILE A 228 27.34 1.00 -1.75
CA ILE A 228 27.32 1.74 -3.01
C ILE A 228 28.75 2.04 -3.42
N ASP A 229 29.13 1.58 -4.60
CA ASP A 229 30.42 1.86 -5.21
C ASP A 229 30.22 2.14 -6.71
N ASP A 230 30.60 3.34 -7.16
CA ASP A 230 30.48 3.80 -8.56
C ASP A 230 29.13 3.48 -9.25
N GLY A 231 28.02 3.61 -8.51
CA GLY A 231 26.66 3.38 -9.02
C GLY A 231 26.21 1.91 -9.02
N ILE A 232 27.07 1.00 -8.54
CA ILE A 232 26.70 -0.38 -8.22
C ILE A 232 26.11 -0.40 -6.82
N PHE A 233 24.91 -0.97 -6.68
CA PHE A 233 24.21 -1.13 -5.41
C PHE A 233 24.20 -2.60 -5.02
N GLU A 234 24.88 -2.94 -3.92
CA GLU A 234 24.91 -4.30 -3.39
C GLU A 234 24.20 -4.33 -2.03
N VAL A 235 23.18 -5.19 -1.90
CA VAL A 235 22.53 -5.42 -0.61
C VAL A 235 23.43 -6.34 0.21
N LYS A 236 24.00 -5.81 1.30
CA LYS A 236 24.89 -6.56 2.20
C LYS A 236 24.10 -7.37 3.23
N SER A 237 23.04 -6.78 3.76
CA SER A 237 22.13 -7.46 4.69
C SER A 237 20.77 -6.80 4.71
N THR A 238 19.77 -7.59 5.13
CA THR A 238 18.41 -7.12 5.37
C THR A 238 17.96 -7.71 6.72
N ALA A 239 17.33 -6.89 7.57
CA ALA A 239 16.59 -7.21 8.79
C ALA A 239 15.15 -6.63 8.68
N GLY A 240 14.11 -7.18 9.33
CA GLY A 240 12.77 -6.59 9.25
C GLY A 240 11.60 -7.46 9.75
N ASP A 241 10.39 -6.94 9.61
CA ASP A 241 9.12 -7.60 9.93
C ASP A 241 8.07 -7.30 8.85
N THR A 242 7.59 -8.36 8.19
CA THR A 242 6.62 -8.28 7.08
C THR A 242 5.18 -7.99 7.52
N HIS A 243 4.93 -7.85 8.83
CA HIS A 243 3.60 -7.57 9.38
C HIS A 243 3.58 -6.44 10.43
N LEU A 244 4.61 -5.61 10.47
CA LEU A 244 4.68 -4.45 11.36
C LEU A 244 4.62 -3.15 10.56
N GLY A 245 3.72 -2.24 10.91
CA GLY A 245 3.72 -0.91 10.33
C GLY A 245 2.73 0.07 10.96
N GLY A 246 2.46 1.14 10.22
CA GLY A 246 1.54 2.21 10.60
C GLY A 246 0.14 1.74 11.04
N GLU A 247 -0.36 0.64 10.50
CA GLU A 247 -1.66 0.06 10.84
C GLU A 247 -1.69 -0.58 12.23
N ASP A 248 -0.57 -1.14 12.67
CA ASP A 248 -0.44 -1.69 14.02
C ASP A 248 -0.48 -0.58 15.06
N PHE A 249 0.09 0.59 14.74
CA PHE A 249 -0.03 1.77 15.57
C PHE A 249 -1.47 2.28 15.62
N ASP A 250 -2.17 2.29 14.47
CA ASP A 250 -3.60 2.62 14.42
C ASP A 250 -4.43 1.63 15.24
N ASN A 251 -4.12 0.32 15.19
CA ASN A 251 -4.77 -0.71 16.00
C ASN A 251 -4.61 -0.45 17.50
N ARG A 252 -3.42 -0.03 17.94
CA ARG A 252 -3.18 0.32 19.36
C ARG A 252 -4.07 1.49 19.79
N LEU A 253 -4.18 2.54 18.97
CA LEU A 253 -5.05 3.69 19.24
C LEU A 253 -6.53 3.27 19.25
N VAL A 254 -6.98 2.49 18.26
CA VAL A 254 -8.36 1.99 18.20
C VAL A 254 -8.72 1.20 19.45
N ASN A 255 -7.86 0.28 19.89
CA ASN A 255 -8.10 -0.52 21.10
C ASN A 255 -8.16 0.35 22.35
N HIS A 256 -7.26 1.32 22.48
CA HIS A 256 -7.26 2.28 23.59
C HIS A 256 -8.59 3.06 23.65
N PHE A 257 -9.04 3.63 22.54
CA PHE A 257 -10.25 4.43 22.50
C PHE A 257 -11.54 3.60 22.55
N ALA A 258 -11.55 2.37 22.04
CA ALA A 258 -12.67 1.45 22.24
C ALA A 258 -12.86 1.12 23.72
N GLN A 259 -11.77 0.87 24.46
CA GLN A 259 -11.81 0.67 25.90
C GLN A 259 -12.22 1.95 26.64
N GLU A 260 -11.75 3.12 26.20
CA GLU A 260 -12.16 4.41 26.76
C GLU A 260 -13.66 4.66 26.58
N PHE A 261 -14.19 4.41 25.37
CA PHE A 261 -15.61 4.52 25.07
C PHE A 261 -16.44 3.58 25.96
N LYS A 262 -16.01 2.32 26.09
CA LYS A 262 -16.63 1.33 26.99
C LYS A 262 -16.60 1.79 28.46
N ARG A 263 -15.49 2.38 28.91
CA ARG A 263 -15.37 2.90 30.28
C ARG A 263 -16.31 4.08 30.53
N LYS A 264 -16.35 5.05 29.60
CA LYS A 264 -17.14 6.30 29.69
C LYS A 264 -18.64 6.06 29.52
N HIS A 265 -19.04 5.26 28.54
CA HIS A 265 -20.44 5.11 28.12
C HIS A 265 -21.05 3.73 28.42
N LYS A 266 -20.27 2.78 28.97
CA LYS A 266 -20.70 1.40 29.29
C LYS A 266 -21.20 0.61 28.08
N LYS A 267 -20.80 0.99 26.87
CA LYS A 267 -21.15 0.35 25.60
C LYS A 267 -19.91 -0.19 24.92
N ASP A 268 -19.98 -1.41 24.39
CA ASP A 268 -18.88 -2.00 23.63
C ASP A 268 -19.12 -1.82 22.14
N ILE A 269 -18.11 -1.29 21.43
CA ILE A 269 -18.21 -1.02 19.98
C ILE A 269 -17.51 -2.10 19.15
N THR A 270 -16.83 -3.06 19.79
CA THR A 270 -15.98 -4.04 19.09
C THR A 270 -16.74 -4.90 18.08
N ASP A 271 -18.03 -5.12 18.31
CA ASP A 271 -18.87 -5.94 17.44
C ASP A 271 -19.50 -5.12 16.29
N ASN A 272 -19.38 -3.80 16.31
CA ASN A 272 -19.92 -2.92 15.28
C ASN A 272 -18.84 -2.49 14.28
N LYS A 273 -18.79 -3.18 13.13
CA LYS A 273 -17.83 -2.91 12.04
C LYS A 273 -17.81 -1.45 11.60
N ARG A 274 -18.98 -0.79 11.52
CA ARG A 274 -19.08 0.62 11.09
C ARG A 274 -18.49 1.56 12.13
N ALA A 275 -18.81 1.38 13.40
CA ALA A 275 -18.27 2.18 14.50
C ALA A 275 -16.74 2.02 14.59
N LEU A 276 -16.23 0.78 14.58
CA LEU A 276 -14.80 0.51 14.56
C LEU A 276 -14.10 1.14 13.36
N ARG A 277 -14.70 1.09 12.16
CA ARG A 277 -14.09 1.70 10.97
C ARG A 277 -14.02 3.22 11.09
N ARG A 278 -15.08 3.87 11.58
CA ARG A 278 -15.08 5.33 11.83
C ARG A 278 -14.02 5.71 12.86
N LEU A 279 -13.91 4.95 13.96
CA LEU A 279 -12.89 5.16 14.97
C LEU A 279 -11.48 4.99 14.41
N ARG A 280 -11.24 3.95 13.60
CA ARG A 280 -9.94 3.72 12.93
C ARG A 280 -9.55 4.87 12.01
N THR A 281 -10.48 5.38 11.20
CA THR A 281 -10.22 6.56 10.35
C THR A 281 -9.82 7.78 11.18
N ALA A 282 -10.49 8.01 12.32
CA ALA A 282 -10.14 9.10 13.22
C ALA A 282 -8.77 8.87 13.89
N CYS A 283 -8.44 7.64 14.28
CA CYS A 283 -7.14 7.28 14.84
C CYS A 283 -6.00 7.46 13.83
N GLU A 284 -6.18 7.06 12.56
CA GLU A 284 -5.18 7.28 11.51
C GLU A 284 -4.91 8.79 11.33
N ARG A 285 -5.97 9.61 11.35
CA ARG A 285 -5.86 11.07 11.27
C ARG A 285 -5.15 11.64 12.50
N ALA A 286 -5.51 11.21 13.69
CA ALA A 286 -4.88 11.64 14.94
C ALA A 286 -3.38 11.28 14.96
N LYS A 287 -3.01 10.05 14.57
CA LYS A 287 -1.61 9.62 14.43
C LYS A 287 -0.81 10.55 13.51
N ARG A 288 -1.39 10.94 12.37
CA ARG A 288 -0.74 11.88 11.44
C ARG A 288 -0.56 13.27 12.08
N THR A 289 -1.58 13.78 12.78
CA THR A 289 -1.48 15.06 13.51
C THR A 289 -0.40 15.02 14.59
N LEU A 290 -0.31 13.92 15.34
CA LEU A 290 0.70 13.73 16.40
C LEU A 290 2.14 13.66 15.87
N SER A 291 2.34 13.51 14.55
CA SER A 291 3.69 13.56 13.96
C SER A 291 4.28 14.98 13.94
N SER A 292 3.45 16.01 14.13
CA SER A 292 3.88 17.43 14.14
C SER A 292 3.26 18.25 15.27
N SER A 293 2.41 17.65 16.11
CA SER A 293 1.71 18.30 17.21
C SER A 293 1.80 17.46 18.48
N ALA A 294 1.83 18.11 19.65
CA ALA A 294 1.91 17.41 20.94
C ALA A 294 0.60 16.73 21.36
N GLN A 295 -0.52 17.08 20.73
CA GLN A 295 -1.85 16.54 21.02
C GLN A 295 -2.72 16.50 19.75
N ALA A 296 -3.73 15.64 19.73
CA ALA A 296 -4.73 15.52 18.67
C ALA A 296 -6.14 15.23 19.22
N SER A 297 -7.14 15.94 18.70
CA SER A 297 -8.55 15.68 19.01
C SER A 297 -9.12 14.57 18.14
N ILE A 298 -9.98 13.74 18.75
CA ILE A 298 -10.83 12.76 18.08
C ILE A 298 -12.28 13.17 18.34
N GLU A 299 -12.99 13.44 17.24
CA GLU A 299 -14.36 13.95 17.27
C GLU A 299 -15.19 13.13 16.30
N ILE A 300 -16.12 12.33 16.84
CA ILE A 300 -16.96 11.43 16.05
C ILE A 300 -18.41 11.49 16.54
N ASP A 301 -19.25 12.19 15.76
CA ASP A 301 -20.68 12.30 16.05
C ASP A 301 -21.36 10.93 15.91
N SER A 302 -22.24 10.58 16.85
CA SER A 302 -23.02 9.35 16.86
C SER A 302 -22.18 8.12 16.51
N LEU A 303 -21.04 7.95 17.19
CA LEU A 303 -20.12 6.84 16.97
C LEU A 303 -20.85 5.50 17.13
N TYR A 304 -21.64 5.36 18.19
CA TYR A 304 -22.38 4.13 18.49
C TYR A 304 -23.68 4.40 19.24
N GLU A 305 -24.80 3.86 18.77
CA GLU A 305 -26.14 4.02 19.38
C GLU A 305 -26.50 5.49 19.72
N GLY A 306 -26.20 6.41 18.81
CA GLY A 306 -26.46 7.85 18.97
C GLY A 306 -25.55 8.57 19.95
N VAL A 307 -24.55 7.90 20.53
CA VAL A 307 -23.59 8.50 21.45
C VAL A 307 -22.41 9.07 20.67
N ASP A 308 -22.16 10.36 20.84
CA ASP A 308 -20.98 11.03 20.30
C ASP A 308 -19.71 10.65 21.07
N PHE A 309 -18.57 10.68 20.40
CA PHE A 309 -17.27 10.43 21.02
C PHE A 309 -16.31 11.58 20.75
N TYR A 310 -16.03 12.35 21.80
CA TYR A 310 -15.07 13.45 21.82
C TYR A 310 -13.98 13.17 22.86
N THR A 311 -12.73 13.15 22.43
CA THR A 311 -11.56 12.94 23.31
C THR A 311 -10.29 13.54 22.69
N THR A 312 -9.21 13.55 23.46
CA THR A 312 -7.89 14.06 23.04
C THR A 312 -6.81 13.09 23.49
N ILE A 313 -5.75 12.96 22.68
CA ILE A 313 -4.52 12.24 22.99
C ILE A 313 -3.30 13.12 22.77
#